data_AF-A0A5D6XIV2-F1
#
_entry.id   AF-A0A5D6XIV2-F1
#
_cell.length_a   1.000
_cell.length_b   1.000
_cell.length_c   1.000
_cell.angle_alpha   90.00
_cell.angle_beta   90.00
_cell.angle_gamma   90.00
#
_symmetry.space_group_name_H-M   'P 1'
#
loop_
_entity.id
_entity.type
_entity.pdbx_description
1 polymer ?
#
loop_
_entity_poly.entity_id
_entity_poly.type
_entity_poly.pdbx_seq_one_letter_code
_entity_poly.pdbx_strand_id
1 'polypeptide(L)'
;TGEVLVVLAPVPSPAKERTHQDPQRGNAETQSLRKLGDSVAWQRAQTERIEKAEKRLRNSVEGVRQELRRKDISGVVRRQLEAELMDRTKTQYAEQVQRMVFEEIERELEREVELRLEPSAVGKQRLRKHHDAARAFYKQQLERVRGECELSLTAAMAQHNFIR
;
A
#
# COMPACT_ATOMS: atom_id res chain seq x y z
N THR A 1 -15.81 -49.78 37.16
CA THR A 1 -17.19 -49.48 37.59
C THR A 1 -17.25 -48.03 38.02
N GLY A 2 -18.25 -47.29 37.56
CA GLY A 2 -18.57 -45.90 37.97
C GLY A 2 -17.84 -44.83 37.15
N GLU A 3 -18.33 -44.39 35.99
CA GLU A 3 -19.52 -43.54 35.69
C GLU A 3 -19.05 -42.14 35.26
N VAL A 4 -19.28 -41.87 33.97
CA VAL A 4 -18.99 -40.62 33.27
C VAL A 4 -20.20 -39.70 33.44
N LEU A 5 -20.03 -38.53 34.05
CA LEU A 5 -21.08 -37.52 34.10
C LEU A 5 -20.81 -36.43 33.04
N VAL A 6 -21.54 -36.52 31.93
CA VAL A 6 -21.62 -35.50 30.90
C VAL A 6 -22.63 -34.44 31.35
N VAL A 7 -22.18 -33.19 31.57
CA VAL A 7 -23.08 -32.06 31.80
C VAL A 7 -23.40 -31.42 30.45
N LEU A 8 -24.62 -31.66 29.97
CA LEU A 8 -25.21 -31.09 28.76
C LEU A 8 -25.49 -29.59 28.94
N ALA A 9 -25.04 -28.79 27.99
CA ALA A 9 -25.41 -27.39 27.84
C ALA A 9 -26.88 -27.25 27.35
N PRO A 10 -27.62 -26.21 27.77
CA PRO A 10 -28.93 -25.92 27.20
C PRO A 10 -28.84 -25.21 25.84
N VAL A 11 -29.50 -25.80 24.84
CA VAL A 11 -29.71 -25.27 23.49
C VAL A 11 -30.93 -24.32 23.50
N PRO A 12 -30.84 -23.10 22.93
CA PRO A 12 -32.02 -22.27 22.70
C PRO A 12 -32.75 -22.69 21.41
N SER A 13 -34.05 -22.97 21.53
CA SER A 13 -34.96 -23.30 20.42
C SER A 13 -35.66 -22.05 19.84
N PRO A 14 -35.94 -21.98 18.53
CA PRO A 14 -36.57 -20.83 17.87
C PRO A 14 -38.05 -21.06 17.46
N ALA A 15 -38.93 -20.08 17.69
CA ALA A 15 -40.16 -19.81 16.89
C ALA A 15 -40.83 -18.54 17.44
N LYS A 16 -40.82 -17.41 16.70
CA LYS A 16 -41.86 -16.93 15.77
C LYS A 16 -43.16 -16.49 16.46
N GLU A 17 -43.48 -15.21 16.35
CA GLU A 17 -44.76 -14.77 15.79
C GLU A 17 -44.67 -13.34 15.24
N ARG A 18 -45.17 -13.20 14.01
CA ARG A 18 -45.26 -11.97 13.23
C ARG A 18 -46.60 -11.33 13.52
N THR A 19 -46.63 -10.04 13.79
CA THR A 19 -47.81 -9.20 13.53
C THR A 19 -47.40 -8.06 12.61
N HIS A 20 -48.09 -8.06 11.48
CA HIS A 20 -47.92 -7.21 10.32
C HIS A 20 -48.84 -5.99 10.52
N GLN A 21 -48.27 -4.78 10.62
CA GLN A 21 -48.99 -3.52 10.37
C GLN A 21 -48.02 -2.52 9.76
N ASP A 22 -48.09 -2.38 8.44
CA ASP A 22 -47.86 -1.10 7.75
C ASP A 22 -49.28 -0.55 7.51
N PRO A 23 -49.54 0.76 7.74
CA PRO A 23 -49.00 1.75 6.79
C PRO A 23 -48.76 3.13 7.40
N GLN A 24 -47.61 3.74 7.12
CA GLN A 24 -47.61 5.16 6.77
C GLN A 24 -46.34 5.54 6.02
N ARG A 25 -46.55 5.98 4.78
CA ARG A 25 -45.61 6.75 3.96
C ARG A 25 -45.12 7.96 4.76
N GLY A 26 -44.03 7.80 5.50
CA GLY A 26 -43.16 8.88 5.91
C GLY A 26 -42.24 9.22 4.76
N ASN A 27 -42.77 9.88 3.72
CA ASN A 27 -41.95 10.75 2.87
C ASN A 27 -41.49 11.91 3.76
N ALA A 28 -40.53 11.65 4.65
CA ALA A 28 -39.78 12.70 5.29
C ALA A 28 -38.76 13.16 4.26
N GLU A 29 -39.23 14.08 3.43
CA GLU A 29 -38.47 15.07 2.71
C GLU A 29 -37.10 15.32 3.36
N THR A 30 -36.08 14.57 2.94
CA THR A 30 -34.74 15.13 2.82
C THR A 30 -34.75 16.10 1.63
N GLN A 31 -35.66 17.07 1.67
CA GLN A 31 -35.50 18.31 0.94
C GLN A 31 -34.27 18.96 1.57
N SER A 32 -33.17 18.85 0.85
CA SER A 32 -31.92 19.52 1.10
C SER A 32 -32.18 20.99 1.46
N LEU A 33 -32.20 21.32 2.75
CA LEU A 33 -32.14 22.68 3.31
C LEU A 33 -30.78 23.35 3.04
N ARG A 34 -30.07 22.95 1.99
CA ARG A 34 -28.88 23.63 1.50
C ARG A 34 -29.37 24.92 0.86
N LYS A 35 -28.94 26.06 1.39
CA LYS A 35 -29.18 27.34 0.73
C LYS A 35 -28.57 27.23 -0.67
N LEU A 36 -29.15 27.91 -1.67
CA LEU A 36 -28.65 27.87 -3.06
C LEU A 36 -27.13 28.15 -3.17
N GLY A 37 -26.55 28.88 -2.21
CA GLY A 37 -25.10 29.12 -2.11
C GLY A 37 -24.26 27.90 -1.69
N ASP A 38 -24.82 26.94 -0.95
CA ASP A 38 -24.13 25.75 -0.48
C ASP A 38 -23.95 24.70 -1.60
N SER A 39 -24.91 24.62 -2.53
CA SER A 39 -24.77 23.77 -3.73
C SER A 39 -23.70 24.33 -4.67
N VAL A 40 -23.66 25.65 -4.85
CA VAL A 40 -22.62 26.35 -5.63
C VAL A 40 -21.24 26.22 -4.98
N ALA A 41 -21.15 26.36 -3.65
CA ALA A 41 -19.89 26.18 -2.92
C ALA A 41 -19.39 24.73 -2.99
N TRP A 42 -20.27 23.74 -2.82
CA TRP A 42 -19.93 22.33 -2.96
C TRP A 42 -19.46 22.02 -4.39
N GLN A 43 -20.15 22.54 -5.40
CA GLN A 43 -19.81 22.31 -6.81
C GLN A 43 -18.46 22.94 -7.16
N ARG A 44 -18.17 24.15 -6.68
CA ARG A 44 -16.84 24.79 -6.81
C ARG A 44 -15.74 24.00 -6.10
N ALA A 45 -15.99 23.55 -4.88
CA ALA A 45 -15.03 22.72 -4.14
C ALA A 45 -14.78 21.39 -4.86
N GLN A 46 -15.81 20.83 -5.50
CA GLN A 46 -15.70 19.59 -6.28
C GLN A 46 -14.91 19.79 -7.58
N THR A 47 -15.17 20.86 -8.33
CA THR A 47 -14.38 21.19 -9.53
C THR A 47 -12.92 21.43 -9.17
N GLU A 48 -12.64 22.18 -8.10
CA GLU A 48 -11.28 22.42 -7.65
C GLU A 48 -10.57 21.12 -7.23
N ARG A 49 -11.28 20.19 -6.57
CA ARG A 49 -10.73 18.87 -6.24
C ARG A 49 -10.39 18.06 -7.48
N ILE A 50 -11.26 18.05 -8.48
CA ILE A 50 -11.04 17.34 -9.75
C ILE A 50 -9.84 17.95 -10.47
N GLU A 51 -9.79 19.26 -10.63
CA GLU A 51 -8.66 19.96 -11.27
C GLU A 51 -7.33 19.68 -10.57
N LYS A 52 -7.32 19.73 -9.23
CA LYS A 52 -6.13 19.37 -8.44
C LYS A 52 -5.73 17.91 -8.65
N ALA A 53 -6.69 16.98 -8.67
CA ALA A 53 -6.42 15.56 -8.91
C ALA A 53 -5.88 15.31 -10.31
N GLU A 54 -6.47 15.92 -11.35
CA GLU A 54 -5.97 15.83 -12.72
C GLU A 54 -4.57 16.42 -12.87
N LYS A 55 -4.30 17.57 -12.23
CA LYS A 55 -2.97 18.18 -12.25
C LYS A 55 -1.95 17.26 -11.57
N ARG A 56 -2.30 16.63 -10.45
CA ARG A 56 -1.44 15.62 -9.80
C ARG A 56 -1.21 14.42 -10.69
N LEU A 57 -2.24 13.93 -11.39
CA LEU A 57 -2.12 12.80 -12.30
C LEU A 57 -1.20 13.14 -13.47
N ARG A 58 -1.39 14.29 -14.13
CA ARG A 58 -0.49 14.78 -15.20
C ARG A 58 0.96 14.88 -14.72
N ASN A 59 1.14 15.39 -13.49
CA ASN A 59 2.46 15.52 -12.87
C ASN A 59 3.00 14.20 -12.26
N SER A 60 2.30 13.09 -12.42
CA SER A 60 2.78 11.78 -11.94
C SER A 60 3.60 11.07 -13.01
N VAL A 61 4.34 10.03 -12.61
CA VAL A 61 5.02 9.11 -13.53
C VAL A 61 4.02 8.48 -14.50
N GLU A 62 2.82 8.15 -14.04
CA GLU A 62 1.79 7.56 -14.90
C GLU A 62 1.21 8.57 -15.90
N GLY A 63 1.08 9.84 -15.50
CA GLY A 63 0.69 10.92 -16.40
C GLY A 63 1.66 11.08 -17.56
N VAL A 64 2.96 11.11 -17.27
CA VAL A 64 4.02 11.20 -18.29
C VAL A 64 4.02 9.97 -19.21
N ARG A 65 3.82 8.77 -18.64
CA ARG A 65 3.68 7.54 -19.44
C ARG A 65 2.48 7.60 -20.38
N GLN A 66 1.34 8.13 -19.92
CA GLN A 66 0.15 8.32 -20.77
C GLN A 66 0.43 9.32 -21.89
N GLU A 67 1.11 10.42 -21.60
CA GLU A 67 1.50 11.40 -22.61
C GLU A 67 2.47 10.82 -23.64
N LEU A 68 3.44 9.99 -23.23
CA LEU A 68 4.36 9.30 -24.14
C LEU A 68 3.67 8.29 -25.08
N ARG A 69 2.52 7.74 -24.68
CA ARG A 69 1.72 6.81 -25.51
C ARG A 69 0.92 7.53 -26.60
N ARG A 70 0.80 8.85 -26.53
CA ARG A 70 0.12 9.63 -27.57
C ARG A 70 0.87 9.52 -28.90
N LYS A 71 0.13 9.33 -29.98
CA LYS A 71 0.69 9.18 -31.34
C LYS A 71 1.05 10.52 -31.99
N ASP A 72 0.51 11.62 -31.47
CA ASP A 72 0.57 12.98 -32.03
C ASP A 72 1.64 13.87 -31.41
N ILE A 73 2.59 13.32 -30.64
CA ILE A 73 3.67 14.09 -30.01
C ILE A 73 4.87 14.24 -30.93
N SER A 74 5.48 15.43 -30.95
CA SER A 74 6.70 15.69 -31.72
C SER A 74 7.90 14.94 -31.11
N GLY A 75 8.94 14.69 -31.93
CA GLY A 75 10.15 14.02 -31.46
C GLY A 75 10.88 14.79 -30.35
N VAL A 76 10.80 16.12 -30.36
CA VAL A 76 11.40 16.97 -29.30
C VAL A 76 10.62 16.81 -27.99
N VAL A 77 9.29 16.87 -28.05
CA VAL A 77 8.41 16.69 -26.88
C VAL A 77 8.57 15.29 -26.30
N ARG A 78 8.66 14.26 -27.16
CA ARG A 78 8.90 12.88 -26.72
C ARG A 78 10.19 12.75 -25.89
N ARG A 79 11.31 13.30 -26.37
CA ARG A 79 12.59 13.25 -25.63
C ARG A 79 12.52 14.01 -24.29
N GLN A 80 11.81 15.14 -24.26
CA GLN A 80 11.59 15.90 -23.02
C GLN A 80 10.80 15.07 -22.00
N LEU A 81 9.71 14.44 -22.44
CA LEU A 81 8.89 13.57 -21.59
C LEU A 81 9.66 12.31 -21.12
N GLU A 82 10.53 11.74 -21.96
CA GLU A 82 11.42 10.63 -21.56
C GLU A 82 12.42 11.06 -20.47
N ALA A 83 13.04 12.23 -20.61
CA ALA A 83 13.93 12.78 -19.60
C ALA A 83 13.19 13.06 -18.28
N GLU A 84 12.01 13.69 -18.36
CA GLU A 84 11.15 13.94 -17.21
C GLU A 84 10.71 12.65 -16.51
N LEU A 85 10.40 11.60 -17.27
CA LEU A 85 10.08 10.28 -16.74
C LEU A 85 11.26 9.69 -15.96
N MET A 86 12.48 9.80 -16.50
CA MET A 86 13.69 9.32 -15.83
C MET A 86 13.97 10.07 -14.53
N ASP A 87 13.90 11.40 -14.54
CA ASP A 87 14.16 12.23 -13.36
C ASP A 87 13.13 11.97 -12.25
N ARG A 88 11.84 11.86 -12.60
CA ARG A 88 10.79 11.52 -11.63
C ARG A 88 10.99 10.13 -11.04
N THR A 89 11.29 9.14 -11.88
CA THR A 89 11.53 7.76 -11.42
C THR A 89 12.76 7.69 -10.51
N LYS A 90 13.84 8.39 -10.84
CA LYS A 90 15.04 8.50 -10.01
C LYS A 90 14.72 9.10 -8.63
N THR A 91 13.92 10.17 -8.61
CA THR A 91 13.54 10.85 -7.36
C THR A 91 12.69 9.93 -6.47
N GLN A 92 11.67 9.29 -7.05
CA GLN A 92 10.84 8.31 -6.32
C GLN A 92 11.66 7.15 -5.77
N TYR A 93 12.62 6.64 -6.55
CA TYR A 93 13.52 5.59 -6.09
C TYR A 93 14.40 6.07 -4.92
N ALA A 94 14.94 7.28 -4.98
CA ALA A 94 15.74 7.84 -3.90
C ALA A 94 14.92 7.99 -2.60
N GLU A 95 13.70 8.51 -2.69
CA GLU A 95 12.77 8.61 -1.55
C GLU A 95 12.43 7.23 -0.97
N GLN A 96 12.19 6.25 -1.83
CA GLN A 96 11.92 4.88 -1.41
C GLN A 96 13.13 4.29 -0.68
N VAL A 97 14.34 4.47 -1.19
CA VAL A 97 15.58 4.02 -0.53
C VAL A 97 15.75 4.68 0.82
N GLN A 98 15.54 6.00 0.91
CA GLN A 98 15.61 6.72 2.18
C GLN A 98 14.61 6.16 3.19
N ARG A 99 13.35 5.96 2.78
CA ARG A 99 12.33 5.37 3.66
C ARG A 99 12.73 3.99 4.16
N MET A 100 13.21 3.10 3.29
CA MET A 100 13.68 1.77 3.69
C MET A 100 14.84 1.82 4.69
N VAL A 101 15.76 2.78 4.51
CA VAL A 101 16.87 2.99 5.46
C VAL A 101 16.34 3.43 6.83
N PHE A 102 15.39 4.37 6.87
CA PHE A 102 14.77 4.78 8.13
C PHE A 102 14.03 3.63 8.82
N GLU A 103 13.24 2.87 8.08
CA GLU A 103 12.53 1.69 8.61
C GLU A 103 13.50 0.64 9.20
N GLU A 104 14.67 0.42 8.58
CA GLU A 104 15.66 -0.52 9.13
C GLU A 104 16.37 0.06 10.36
N ILE A 105 16.63 1.37 10.41
CA ILE A 105 17.17 2.02 11.61
C ILE A 105 16.20 1.87 12.79
N GLU A 106 14.90 2.06 12.57
CA GLU A 106 13.89 1.86 13.61
C GLU A 106 13.89 0.43 14.13
N ARG A 107 13.94 -0.57 13.24
CA ARG A 107 14.03 -1.99 13.63
C ARG A 107 15.31 -2.31 14.40
N GLU A 108 16.44 -1.72 14.03
CA GLU A 108 17.70 -1.88 14.77
C GLU A 108 17.61 -1.30 16.19
N LEU A 109 16.97 -0.13 16.32
CA LEU A 109 16.74 0.51 17.61
C LEU A 109 15.83 -0.37 18.50
N GLU A 110 14.75 -0.91 17.95
CA GLU A 110 13.85 -1.83 18.66
C GLU A 110 14.61 -3.08 19.18
N ARG A 111 15.43 -3.71 18.33
CA ARG A 111 16.28 -4.85 18.72
C ARG A 111 17.25 -4.48 19.84
N GLU A 112 17.84 -3.29 19.79
CA GLU A 112 18.73 -2.81 20.84
C GLU A 112 17.98 -2.59 22.17
N VAL A 113 16.78 -2.01 22.10
CA VAL A 113 15.92 -1.83 23.28
C VAL A 113 15.58 -3.18 23.90
N GLU A 114 15.15 -4.16 23.10
CA GLU A 114 14.86 -5.52 23.58
C GLU A 114 16.08 -6.15 24.29
N LEU A 115 17.28 -6.02 23.70
CA LEU A 115 18.53 -6.53 24.30
C LEU A 115 18.91 -5.84 25.61
N ARG A 116 18.59 -4.55 25.76
CA ARG A 116 18.84 -3.78 26.98
C ARG A 116 17.84 -4.13 28.08
N LEU A 117 16.58 -4.38 27.71
CA LEU A 117 15.51 -4.75 28.63
C LEU A 117 15.64 -6.20 29.14
N GLU A 118 16.25 -7.09 28.37
CA GLU A 118 16.47 -8.48 28.79
C GLU A 118 17.41 -8.56 30.01
N PRO A 119 16.97 -9.06 31.17
CA PRO A 119 17.80 -9.08 32.38
C PRO A 119 18.79 -10.25 32.41
N SER A 120 18.49 -11.37 31.73
CA SER A 120 19.31 -12.58 31.80
C SER A 120 20.44 -12.57 30.79
N ALA A 121 21.65 -12.93 31.19
CA ALA A 121 22.77 -13.11 30.26
C ALA A 121 22.48 -14.21 29.22
N VAL A 122 21.82 -15.30 29.64
CA VAL A 122 21.40 -16.38 28.74
C VAL A 122 20.30 -15.90 27.79
N GLY A 123 19.35 -15.11 28.29
CA GLY A 123 18.30 -14.48 27.49
C GLY A 123 18.89 -13.57 26.40
N LYS A 124 19.81 -12.67 26.77
CA LYS A 124 20.53 -11.81 25.82
C LYS A 124 21.23 -12.60 24.74
N GLN A 125 21.90 -13.70 25.10
CA GLN A 125 22.59 -14.53 24.12
C GLN A 125 21.62 -15.21 23.14
N ARG A 126 20.48 -15.70 23.63
CA ARG A 126 19.43 -16.27 22.76
C ARG A 126 18.86 -15.21 21.82
N LEU A 127 18.58 -14.02 22.35
CA LEU A 127 18.01 -12.91 21.60
C LEU A 127 18.97 -12.42 20.50
N ARG A 128 20.26 -12.27 20.82
CA ARG A 128 21.31 -11.99 19.82
C ARG A 128 21.31 -13.01 18.69
N LYS A 129 21.37 -14.31 19.03
CA LYS A 129 21.35 -15.38 18.02
C LYS A 129 20.10 -15.33 17.15
N HIS A 130 18.94 -15.01 17.73
CA HIS A 130 17.70 -14.86 16.99
C HIS A 130 17.76 -13.69 16.01
N HIS A 131 18.19 -12.50 16.45
CA HIS A 131 18.34 -11.34 15.56
C HIS A 131 19.40 -11.57 14.48
N ASP A 132 20.53 -12.18 14.81
CA ASP A 132 21.59 -12.50 13.86
C ASP A 132 21.09 -13.47 12.78
N ALA A 133 20.33 -14.50 13.17
CA ALA A 133 19.70 -15.42 12.23
C ALA A 133 18.69 -14.71 11.31
N ALA A 134 17.88 -13.80 11.85
CA ALA A 134 16.95 -13.00 11.06
C ALA A 134 17.67 -12.10 10.04
N ARG A 135 18.73 -11.39 10.47
CA ARG A 135 19.57 -10.58 9.56
C ARG A 135 20.18 -11.42 8.45
N ALA A 136 20.73 -12.58 8.79
CA ALA A 136 21.33 -13.50 7.83
C ALA A 136 20.29 -13.98 6.80
N PHE A 137 19.09 -14.34 7.26
CA PHE A 137 17.99 -14.75 6.40
C PHE A 137 17.62 -13.64 5.40
N TYR A 138 17.38 -12.40 5.86
CA TYR A 138 17.02 -11.31 4.96
C TYR A 138 18.15 -10.95 3.99
N LYS A 139 19.40 -10.97 4.44
CA LYS A 139 20.56 -10.78 3.57
C LYS A 139 20.61 -11.82 2.46
N GLN A 140 20.35 -13.09 2.79
CA GLN A 140 20.30 -14.16 1.79
C GLN A 140 19.17 -13.96 0.78
N GLN A 141 17.98 -13.53 1.22
CA GLN A 141 16.87 -13.23 0.31
C GLN A 141 17.20 -12.06 -0.62
N LEU A 142 17.85 -11.00 -0.12
CA LEU A 142 18.28 -9.86 -0.93
C LEU A 142 19.27 -10.29 -2.02
N GLU A 143 20.29 -11.09 -1.67
CA GLU A 143 21.26 -11.58 -2.65
C GLU A 143 20.60 -12.48 -3.70
N ARG A 144 19.64 -13.32 -3.29
CA ARG A 144 18.88 -14.14 -4.23
C ARG A 144 18.09 -13.28 -5.23
N VAL A 145 17.29 -12.33 -4.73
CA VAL A 145 16.48 -11.44 -5.57
C VAL A 145 17.38 -10.62 -6.49
N ARG A 146 18.53 -10.14 -5.99
CA ARG A 146 19.52 -9.45 -6.80
C ARG A 146 20.02 -10.34 -7.95
N GLY A 147 20.37 -11.59 -7.68
CA GLY A 147 20.77 -12.54 -8.72
C GLY A 147 19.66 -12.76 -9.76
N GLU A 148 18.40 -12.91 -9.32
CA GLU A 148 17.25 -13.04 -10.22
C GLU A 148 17.05 -11.78 -11.10
N CYS A 149 17.26 -10.58 -10.53
CA CYS A 149 17.22 -9.32 -11.27
C CYS A 149 18.36 -9.18 -12.28
N GLU A 150 19.59 -9.53 -11.90
CA GLU A 150 20.76 -9.48 -12.78
C GLU A 150 20.60 -10.45 -13.98
N LEU A 151 20.07 -11.65 -13.75
CA LEU A 151 19.72 -12.59 -14.81
C LEU A 151 18.63 -12.04 -15.73
N SER A 152 17.57 -11.47 -15.17
CA SER A 152 16.47 -10.88 -15.95
C SER A 152 16.94 -9.70 -16.80
N LEU A 153 17.80 -8.85 -16.24
CA LEU A 153 18.42 -7.73 -16.95
C LEU A 153 19.29 -8.24 -18.11
N THR A 154 20.12 -9.25 -17.85
CA THR A 154 20.98 -9.87 -18.88
C THR A 154 20.15 -10.48 -20.00
N ALA A 155 19.06 -11.18 -19.68
CA ALA A 155 18.15 -11.76 -20.67
C ALA A 155 17.46 -10.68 -21.52
N ALA A 156 16.99 -9.59 -20.91
CA ALA A 156 16.39 -8.47 -21.61
C ALA A 156 17.40 -7.77 -22.54
N MET A 157 18.64 -7.57 -22.08
CA MET A 157 19.72 -7.01 -22.90
C MET A 157 20.07 -7.93 -24.07
N ALA A 158 20.12 -9.25 -23.85
CA ALA A 158 20.37 -10.23 -24.92
C ALA A 158 19.24 -10.19 -25.97
N GLN A 159 17.98 -10.17 -25.56
CA GLN A 159 16.84 -10.03 -26.49
C GLN A 159 16.92 -8.74 -27.30
N HIS A 160 17.24 -7.61 -26.67
CA HIS A 160 17.36 -6.33 -27.37
C HIS A 160 18.57 -6.28 -28.32
N ASN A 161 19.68 -6.96 -27.99
CA ASN A 161 20.85 -7.05 -28.86
C ASN A 161 20.66 -8.04 -30.03
N PHE A 162 19.83 -9.07 -29.89
CA PHE A 162 19.47 -9.98 -30.98
C PHE A 162 18.46 -9.37 -31.97
N ILE A 163 17.73 -8.32 -31.57
CA ILE A 163 16.73 -7.63 -32.40
C ILE A 163 17.35 -6.43 -33.17
N ARG A 164 18.63 -6.11 -32.93
CA ARG A 164 19.39 -5.08 -33.64
C ARG A 164 20.21 -5.64 -34.80
#